data_AF-A0A357G0E3-F1
#
_entry.id   AF-A0A357G0E3-F1
#
_cell.length_a   1.000
_cell.length_b   1.000
_cell.length_c   1.000
_cell.angle_alpha   90.00
_cell.angle_beta   90.00
_cell.angle_gamma   90.00
#
_symmetry.space_group_name_H-M   'P 1'
#
loop_
_entity.id
_entity.type
_entity.pdbx_description
1 polymer ?
#
loop_
_entity_poly.entity_id
_entity_poly.type
_entity_poly.pdbx_seq_one_letter_code
_entity_poly.pdbx_strand_id
1 'polypeptide(L)' 'MSPGPLQLLLVLVLVLLLFGSSRVPGIMENLAKGIQSFKKGMKDEDAPKKSITDKSKEKDQP' A
#
# COMPACT_ATOMS: atom_id res chain seq x y z
N MET A 1 10.04 -5.53 28.45
CA MET A 1 8.59 -5.66 28.17
C MET A 1 8.33 -4.96 26.85
N SER A 2 8.19 -5.73 25.76
CA SER A 2 7.94 -5.16 24.43
C SER A 2 6.49 -4.70 24.35
N PRO A 3 6.19 -3.52 23.78
CA PRO A 3 4.80 -3.15 23.54
C PRO A 3 4.16 -4.20 22.65
N GLY A 4 3.08 -4.81 23.15
CA GLY A 4 2.37 -5.85 22.44
C GLY A 4 1.66 -5.31 21.20
N PRO A 5 1.22 -6.20 20.29
CA PRO A 5 0.42 -5.83 19.12
C PRO A 5 -0.81 -4.97 19.47
N LEU A 6 -1.42 -5.20 20.65
CA LEU A 6 -2.56 -4.42 21.14
C LEU A 6 -2.20 -2.94 21.42
N GLN A 7 -1.03 -2.65 21.99
CA GLN A 7 -0.58 -1.26 22.21
C GLN A 7 -0.37 -0.54 20.88
N LEU A 8 0.27 -1.20 19.90
CA LEU A 8 0.49 -0.62 18.58
C LEU A 8 -0.83 -0.32 17.86
N LEU A 9 -1.82 -1.20 17.99
CA LEU A 9 -3.16 -0.99 17.42
C LEU A 9 -3.85 0.20 18.08
N LEU A 10 -3.78 0.35 19.41
CA LEU A 10 -4.36 1.48 20.13
C LEU A 10 -3.74 2.82 19.68
N VAL A 11 -2.41 2.85 19.52
CA VAL A 11 -1.70 4.03 19.00
C VAL A 11 -2.11 4.34 17.57
N LEU A 12 -2.23 3.32 16.71
CA LEU A 12 -2.66 3.48 15.32
C LEU A 12 -4.06 4.09 15.23
N VAL A 13 -5.00 3.65 16.08
CA VAL A 13 -6.35 4.21 16.16
C VAL A 13 -6.30 5.68 16.58
N LEU A 14 -5.45 6.03 17.55
CA LEU A 14 -5.28 7.42 18.01
C LEU A 14 -4.77 8.33 16.89
N VAL A 15 -3.76 7.87 16.15
CA VAL A 15 -3.22 8.58 14.98
C VAL A 15 -4.30 8.72 13.91
N LEU A 16 -5.10 7.67 13.67
CA LEU A 16 -6.18 7.72 12.69
C LEU A 16 -7.29 8.71 13.09
N LEU A 17 -7.54 8.90 14.38
CA LEU A 17 -8.48 9.91 14.89
C LEU A 17 -7.95 11.33 14.68
N LEU A 18 -6.66 11.57 14.92
CA LEU A 18 -6.03 12.89 14.77
C LEU A 18 -5.91 13.31 13.30
N PHE A 19 -5.48 12.40 12.44
CA PHE A 19 -5.25 12.67 11.01
C PHE A 19 -6.50 12.41 10.14
N GLY A 20 -7.47 11.66 10.68
CA GLY A 20 -8.65 11.22 9.96
C GLY A 20 -8.39 10.08 8.97
N SER A 21 -9.38 9.24 8.75
CA SER A 21 -9.33 8.15 7.75
C SER A 21 -9.25 8.63 6.30
N SER A 22 -9.45 9.93 6.04
CA SER A 22 -9.41 10.52 4.70
C SER A 22 -7.99 10.79 4.18
N ARG A 23 -7.03 11.07 5.08
CA ARG A 23 -5.66 11.42 4.69
C ARG A 23 -4.74 10.20 4.52
N VAL A 24 -4.96 9.15 5.30
CA VAL A 24 -4.13 7.93 5.28
C VAL A 24 -4.15 7.18 3.92
N PRO A 25 -5.31 6.97 3.26
CA PRO A 25 -5.36 6.25 1.99
C PRO A 25 -4.55 6.93 0.88
N GLY A 26 -4.65 8.25 0.75
CA GLY A 26 -3.92 8.99 -0.28
C GLY A 26 -2.40 8.98 -0.07
N ILE A 27 -1.94 9.07 1.17
CA ILE A 27 -0.50 8.98 1.48
C ILE A 27 0.00 7.55 1.24
N MET A 28 -0.76 6.54 1.67
CA MET A 28 -0.41 5.15 1.51
C MET A 28 -0.40 4.71 0.04
N GLU A 29 -1.28 5.25 -0.80
CA GLU A 29 -1.29 4.98 -2.24
C GLU A 29 -0.03 5.54 -2.93
N ASN A 30 0.38 6.77 -2.61
CA ASN A 30 1.61 7.35 -3.13
C ASN A 30 2.85 6.59 -2.65
N LEU A 31 2.88 6.20 -1.37
CA LEU A 31 3.95 5.37 -0.81
C LEU A 31 4.00 3.97 -1.46
N ALA A 32 2.85 3.33 -1.65
CA ALA A 32 2.75 2.02 -2.29
C ALA A 32 3.25 2.06 -3.74
N LYS A 33 2.86 3.08 -4.51
CA LYS A 33 3.36 3.30 -5.88
C LYS A 33 4.89 3.50 -5.89
N GLY A 34 5.43 4.26 -4.94
CA GLY A 34 6.87 4.47 -4.77
C GLY A 34 7.62 3.17 -4.45
N ILE A 35 7.15 2.41 -3.47
CA ILE A 35 7.73 1.11 -3.07
C ILE A 35 7.60 0.08 -4.21
N GLN A 36 6.48 0.05 -4.92
CA GLN A 36 6.27 -0.86 -6.05
C GLN A 36 7.25 -0.55 -7.20
N SER A 37 7.46 0.74 -7.48
CA SER A 37 8.41 1.20 -8.50
C SER A 37 9.85 0.92 -8.10
N PHE A 38 10.19 1.14 -6.83
CA PHE A 38 11.49 0.82 -6.26
C PHE A 38 11.79 -0.69 -6.33
N LYS A 39 10.81 -1.52 -5.95
CA LYS A 39 10.94 -2.99 -5.99
C LYS A 39 10.97 -3.53 -7.42
N LYS A 40 10.27 -2.88 -8.35
CA LYS A 40 10.31 -3.23 -9.78
C LYS A 40 11.67 -2.86 -10.38
N GLY A 41 12.20 -1.69 -10.06
CA GLY A 41 13.55 -1.26 -10.46
C GLY A 41 14.65 -2.21 -9.97
N MET A 42 14.63 -2.59 -8.68
CA MET A 42 15.58 -3.58 -8.15
C MET A 42 15.42 -4.98 -8.76
N LYS A 43 14.22 -5.38 -9.20
CA LYS A 43 13.99 -6.68 -9.83
C LYS A 43 14.32 -6.71 -11.33
N ASP A 44 14.31 -5.56 -12.00
CA ASP A 44 14.64 -5.45 -13.42
C ASP A 44 16.14 -5.70 -13.69
N GLU A 45 17.01 -5.56 -12.68
CA GLU A 45 18.41 -5.99 -12.75
C GLU A 45 18.57 -7.53 -12.73
N ASP A 46 17.53 -8.30 -12.37
CA ASP A 46 17.62 -9.75 -12.16
C ASP A 46 16.65 -10.61 -13.01
N ALA A 47 15.62 -10.08 -13.69
CA ALA A 47 14.72 -10.90 -14.56
C ALA A 47 13.83 -10.10 -15.54
N PRO A 48 13.45 -10.68 -16.72
CA PRO A 48 12.53 -10.04 -17.66
C PRO A 48 11.08 -10.03 -17.14
N LYS A 49 10.42 -8.90 -17.37
CA LYS A 49 9.26 -8.34 -16.65
C LYS A 49 7.95 -9.14 -16.81
N LYS A 50 7.24 -9.40 -15.70
CA LYS A 50 5.78 -9.68 -15.69
C LYS A 50 5.06 -8.56 -14.93
N SER A 51 4.40 -7.69 -15.69
CA SER A 51 3.56 -6.60 -15.18
C SER A 51 2.28 -7.16 -14.56
N ILE A 52 2.15 -7.03 -13.24
CA ILE A 52 0.87 -7.13 -12.54
C ILE A 52 0.29 -5.72 -12.56
N THR A 53 -0.62 -5.44 -13.49
CA THR A 53 -1.78 -4.53 -13.38
C THR A 53 -2.56 -4.63 -14.69
N ASP A 54 -3.40 -5.66 -14.82
CA ASP A 54 -4.65 -5.55 -15.57
C ASP A 54 -5.64 -6.55 -14.96
N LYS A 55 -6.41 -6.07 -13.98
CA LYS A 55 -7.61 -6.73 -13.47
C LYS A 55 -8.47 -5.68 -12.79
N SER A 56 -8.94 -4.72 -13.57
CA SER A 56 -10.12 -3.94 -13.20
C SER A 56 -11.14 -4.09 -14.32
N LYS A 57 -12.08 -5.00 -14.09
CA LYS A 57 -13.43 -5.08 -14.67
C LYS A 57 -13.59 -4.59 -16.13
N GLU A 58 -13.40 -5.50 -17.07
CA GLU A 58 -14.27 -5.58 -18.25
C GLU A 58 -15.01 -6.92 -18.16
N LYS A 59 -16.24 -6.88 -17.66
CA LYS A 59 -17.24 -7.91 -17.89
C LYS A 59 -18.58 -7.21 -18.09
N ASP A 60 -19.19 -7.57 -19.22
CA ASP A 60 -20.54 -7.26 -19.67
C ASP A 60 -20.71 -5.91 -20.41
N GLN A 61 -20.20 -5.96 -21.64
CA GLN A 61 -20.61 -5.22 -22.84
C GLN A 61 -22.07 -5.60 -23.27
N PRO A 62 -22.69 -4.90 -24.26
CA PRO A 62 -24.08 -4.40 -24.33
C PRO A 62 -25.21 -5.41 -24.61
#